data_AF-A0A0E3NNA7-F1
#
_entry.id   AF-A0A0E3NNA7-F1
#
_cell.length_a   1.000
_cell.length_b   1.000
_cell.length_c   1.000
_cell.angle_alpha   90.00
_cell.angle_beta   90.00
_cell.angle_gamma   90.00
#
_symmetry.space_group_name_H-M   'P 1'
#
loop_
_entity.id
_entity.type
_entity.pdbx_description
1 polymer ?
#
loop_
_entity_poly.entity_id
_entity_poly.type
_entity_poly.pdbx_seq_one_letter_code
_entity_poly.pdbx_strand_id
1 'polypeptide(L)' 'MSIVRKLKQEYTNRLWKTQKEYLKKYYWGENTLWSDGYFASTIGNVSKEAAEYYIRNQG' A
#
# COMPACT_ATOMS: atom_id res chain seq x y z
N MET A 1 -17.00 -0.18 -0.58
CA MET A 1 -15.84 -1.03 -0.26
C MET A 1 -15.09 -1.29 -1.56
N SER A 2 -13.91 -0.70 -1.79
CA SER A 2 -13.10 -0.99 -2.99
C SER A 2 -12.29 -2.27 -2.78
N ILE A 3 -12.01 -3.02 -3.86
CA ILE A 3 -11.16 -4.23 -3.81
C ILE A 3 -9.78 -3.94 -3.20
N VAL A 4 -9.22 -2.78 -3.51
CA VAL A 4 -7.93 -2.33 -2.98
C VAL A 4 -7.97 -2.16 -1.47
N ARG A 5 -9.04 -1.56 -0.92
CA ARG A 5 -9.19 -1.41 0.54
C ARG A 5 -9.22 -2.78 1.24
N LYS A 6 -9.96 -3.74 0.67
CA LYS A 6 -10.06 -5.09 1.23
C LYS A 6 -8.69 -5.78 1.24
N LEU A 7 -7.97 -5.74 0.12
CA LEU A 7 -6.63 -6.30 0.02
C LEU A 7 -5.67 -5.66 1.03
N LYS A 8 -5.59 -4.32 1.06
CA LYS A 8 -4.71 -3.60 2.00
C LYS A 8 -4.98 -4.02 3.46
N GLN A 9 -6.25 -4.15 3.84
CA GLN A 9 -6.65 -4.52 5.20
C GLN A 9 -6.31 -5.98 5.53
N GLU A 10 -6.64 -6.93 4.64
CA GLU A 10 -6.38 -8.36 4.86
C GLU A 10 -4.88 -8.64 5.00
N TYR A 11 -4.05 -8.08 4.13
CA TYR A 11 -2.60 -8.26 4.19
C TYR A 11 -1.99 -7.61 5.43
N THR A 12 -2.44 -6.41 5.80
CA THR A 12 -2.01 -5.74 7.03
C THR A 12 -2.30 -6.61 8.25
N ASN A 13 -3.54 -7.11 8.37
CA ASN A 13 -3.93 -7.94 9.51
C ASN A 13 -3.10 -9.24 9.58
N ARG A 14 -2.93 -9.92 8.44
CA ARG A 14 -2.19 -11.18 8.37
C ARG A 14 -0.72 -10.99 8.74
N LEU A 15 -0.04 -10.01 8.15
CA LEU A 15 1.39 -9.78 8.37
C LEU A 15 1.71 -9.35 9.81
N TRP A 16 0.90 -8.47 10.39
CA TRP A 16 1.07 -8.07 11.79
C TRP A 16 0.81 -9.19 12.79
N LYS A 17 0.02 -10.21 12.42
CA LYS A 17 -0.16 -11.41 13.25
C LYS A 17 0.99 -12.39 13.13
N THR A 18 1.56 -12.56 11.94
CA THR A 18 2.56 -13.61 11.67
C THR A 18 4.01 -13.14 11.81
N GLN A 19 4.30 -11.87 11.56
CA GLN A 19 5.66 -11.32 11.46
C GLN A 19 5.89 -10.10 12.37
N LYS A 20 5.11 -9.98 13.46
CA LYS A 20 5.11 -8.81 14.36
C LYS A 20 6.49 -8.39 14.83
N GLU A 21 7.29 -9.35 15.30
CA GLU A 21 8.63 -9.09 15.86
C GLU A 21 9.63 -8.55 14.83
N TYR A 22 9.45 -8.92 13.56
CA TYR A 22 10.23 -8.36 12.47
C TYR A 22 9.75 -6.95 12.11
N LEU A 23 8.43 -6.77 11.97
CA LEU A 23 7.84 -5.49 11.52
C LEU A 23 8.08 -4.34 12.51
N LYS A 24 8.04 -4.61 13.81
CA LYS A 24 8.32 -3.59 14.85
C LYS A 24 9.71 -2.97 14.76
N LYS A 25 10.66 -3.61 14.06
CA LYS A 25 12.01 -3.06 13.86
C LYS A 25 12.04 -1.89 12.88
N TYR A 26 11.00 -1.72 12.06
CA TYR A 26 10.95 -0.75 10.97
C TYR A 26 9.70 0.15 11.01
N TYR A 27 8.59 -0.35 11.58
CA TYR A 27 7.33 0.38 11.68
C TYR A 27 7.08 0.75 13.15
N TRP A 28 7.16 2.05 13.42
CA TRP A 28 7.02 2.65 14.75
C TRP A 28 5.66 3.35 14.85
N GLY A 29 4.95 3.17 15.96
CA GLY A 29 3.67 3.83 16.23
C GLY A 29 2.46 2.95 15.97
N GLU A 30 2.10 2.74 14.70
CA GLU A 30 0.88 2.03 14.32
C GLU A 30 1.15 0.76 13.51
N ASN A 31 0.21 -0.19 13.56
CA ASN A 31 0.25 -1.41 12.74
C ASN A 31 -0.19 -1.13 11.29
N THR A 32 0.46 -0.16 10.65
CA THR A 32 0.18 0.28 9.27
C THR A 32 1.27 -0.22 8.33
N LEU A 33 0.89 -0.62 7.11
CA LEU A 33 1.85 -1.03 6.06
C LEU A 33 1.75 -0.21 4.78
N TRP A 34 0.67 0.54 4.62
CA TRP A 34 0.36 1.24 3.37
C TRP A 34 0.01 2.70 3.68
N SER A 35 0.32 3.61 2.77
CA SER A 35 -0.23 4.97 2.80
C SER A 35 -1.74 4.95 2.55
N ASP A 36 -2.45 6.04 2.80
CA ASP A 36 -3.90 6.12 2.56
C ASP A 36 -4.27 5.98 1.08
N GLY A 37 -3.38 6.47 0.20
CA GLY A 37 -3.55 6.46 -1.25
C GLY A 37 -3.44 5.08 -1.91
N TYR A 38 -3.93 5.02 -3.14
CA TYR A 38 -3.65 3.95 -4.09
C TYR A 38 -3.83 4.48 -5.51
N PHE A 39 -3.05 3.93 -6.45
CA PHE A 39 -3.21 4.16 -7.88
C PHE A 39 -3.59 2.86 -8.56
N ALA A 40 -4.54 2.95 -9.50
CA ALA A 40 -4.95 1.83 -10.32
C ALA A 40 -5.26 2.36 -11.72
N SER A 41 -4.86 1.60 -12.74
CA SER A 41 -5.19 1.91 -14.12
C SER A 41 -5.32 0.63 -14.95
N THR A 42 -5.95 0.75 -16.11
CA THR A 42 -6.07 -0.36 -17.05
C THR A 42 -4.73 -0.62 -17.74
N ILE A 43 -4.48 -1.88 -18.08
CA ILE A 43 -3.20 -2.35 -18.65
C ILE A 43 -2.95 -1.75 -20.05
N GLY A 44 -3.92 -1.04 -20.64
CA GLY A 44 -3.82 -0.49 -22.00
C GLY A 44 -3.50 1.01 -22.13
N ASN A 45 -3.41 1.79 -21.05
CA ASN A 45 -3.39 3.26 -21.18
C ASN A 45 -2.50 4.04 -20.18
N VAL A 46 -1.55 3.38 -19.51
CA VAL A 46 -0.56 4.07 -18.66
C VAL A 46 0.79 4.10 -19.34
N SER A 47 1.18 5.29 -19.77
CA SER A 47 2.56 5.56 -20.08
C SER A 47 3.37 5.60 -18.78
N LYS A 48 4.64 5.20 -18.83
CA LYS A 48 5.55 5.15 -17.68
C LYS A 48 5.58 6.49 -16.92
N GLU A 49 5.47 7.57 -17.67
CA GLU A 49 5.48 8.96 -17.19
C GLU A 49 4.29 9.24 -16.25
N ALA A 50 3.11 8.70 -16.55
CA ALA A 50 1.92 8.88 -15.70
C ALA A 50 2.05 8.15 -14.34
N ALA A 51 2.65 6.96 -14.34
CA ALA A 51 2.94 6.23 -13.11
C ALA A 51 4.01 6.94 -12.26
N GLU A 52 5.09 7.39 -12.89
CA GLU A 52 6.15 8.15 -12.21
C GLU A 52 5.62 9.46 -11.62
N TYR A 53 4.76 10.17 -12.36
CA TYR A 53 4.12 11.40 -11.88
C TYR A 53 3.30 11.13 -10.62
N TYR A 54 2.46 10.09 -10.59
CA TYR A 54 1.66 9.76 -9.40
C TYR A 54 2.55 9.48 -8.18
N ILE A 55 3.59 8.65 -8.34
CA ILE A 55 4.50 8.29 -7.24
C ILE A 55 5.19 9.53 -6.68
N ARG A 56 5.64 10.45 -7.54
CA ARG A 56 6.33 11.69 -7.12
C ARG A 56 5.43 12.68 -6.40
N ASN A 57 4.15 12.72 -6.77
CA ASN A 57 3.19 13.67 -6.22
C ASN A 57 2.34 13.07 -5.08
N GLN A 58 2.69 11.87 -4.60
CA GLN A 58 2.03 11.26 -3.46
C GLN A 58 2.61 11.83 -2.16
N GLY A 59 2.24 13.08 -1.86
CA GLY A 59 2.55 13.84 -0.64
C GLY A 59 1.28 14.30 0.05
#